data_AF-A0A923QRI3-F1
#
_entry.id   AF-A0A923QRI3-F1
#
_cell.length_a   1.000
_cell.length_b   1.000
_cell.length_c   1.000
_cell.angle_alpha   90.00
_cell.angle_beta   90.00
_cell.angle_gamma   90.00
#
_symmetry.space_group_name_H-M   'P 1'
#
loop_
_entity.id
_entity.type
_entity.pdbx_description
1 polymer ?
#
loop_
_entity_poly.entity_id
_entity_poly.type
_entity_poly.pdbx_seq_one_letter_code
_entity_poly.pdbx_strand_id
1 'polypeptide(L)' 'QSAFLIDELVKDIEQDLFKNFTTYVTSFNVTLVNVNDAVKYLTMHEGLHLGYAMAIKRLIKN' A
#
# COMPACT_ATOMS: atom_id res chain seq x y z
N GLN A 1 8.10 7.39 -12.56
CA GLN A 1 6.70 6.97 -12.81
C GLN A 1 5.92 6.81 -11.51
N SER A 2 6.49 6.19 -10.47
CA SER A 2 5.84 6.02 -9.15
C SER A 2 5.47 7.31 -8.41
N ALA A 3 6.29 8.37 -8.49
CA ALA A 3 5.97 9.66 -7.83
C ALA A 3 4.67 10.31 -8.35
N PHE A 4 4.42 10.22 -9.66
CA PHE A 4 3.22 10.80 -10.28
C PHE A 4 1.92 10.13 -9.83
N LEU A 5 1.98 8.83 -9.48
CA LEU A 5 0.82 8.08 -9.02
C LEU A 5 0.39 8.47 -7.59
N ILE A 6 1.32 8.97 -6.77
CA ILE A 6 0.99 9.46 -5.43
C ILE A 6 0.24 10.79 -5.53
N ASP A 7 0.68 11.70 -6.40
CA ASP A 7 0.00 12.98 -6.61
C ASP A 7 -1.41 12.80 -7.19
N GLU A 8 -1.60 11.79 -8.05
CA GLU A 8 -2.91 11.41 -8.58
C GLU A 8 -3.80 10.81 -7.48
N LEU A 9 -3.27 9.88 -6.68
CA LEU A 9 -3.98 9.31 -5.53
C LEU A 9 -4.47 10.39 -4.54
N VAL A 10 -3.65 11.41 -4.26
CA VAL A 10 -4.04 12.53 -3.40
C VAL A 10 -5.26 13.26 -3.99
N LYS A 11 -5.22 13.59 -5.28
CA LYS A 11 -6.34 14.26 -5.97
C LYS A 11 -7.60 13.40 -5.97
N ASP A 12 -7.47 12.10 -6.21
CA ASP A 12 -8.60 11.18 -6.24
C ASP A 12 -9.27 11.03 -4.87
N ILE A 13 -8.48 11.09 -3.79
CA ILE A 13 -8.99 11.12 -2.41
C ILE A 13 -9.71 12.45 -2.15
N GLU A 14 -9.13 13.58 -2.54
CA GLU A 14 -9.75 14.91 -2.38
C GLU A 14 -11.06 15.06 -3.17
N GLN A 15 -11.16 14.40 -4.32
CA GLN A 15 -12.37 14.35 -5.16
C GLN A 15 -13.40 13.32 -4.69
N ASP A 16 -13.13 12.60 -3.59
CA ASP A 16 -14.01 11.56 -3.02
C ASP A 16 -14.39 10.50 -4.07
N LEU A 17 -13.45 10.10 -4.93
CA LEU A 17 -13.73 9.12 -6.01
C LEU A 17 -13.94 7.69 -5.48
N PHE A 18 -13.43 7.38 -4.30
CA PHE A 18 -13.43 6.03 -3.71
C PHE A 18 -14.67 5.73 -2.85
N LYS A 19 -15.87 6.15 -3.30
CA LYS A 19 -17.11 6.00 -2.50
C LYS A 19 -17.56 4.54 -2.32
N ASN A 20 -17.26 3.68 -3.28
CA ASN A 20 -17.70 2.28 -3.30
C ASN A 20 -16.56 1.33 -2.92
N PHE A 21 -16.04 1.47 -1.70
CA PHE A 21 -15.00 0.59 -1.20
C PHE A 21 -15.59 -0.74 -0.72
N THR A 22 -15.10 -1.85 -1.26
CA THR A 22 -15.47 -3.20 -0.76
C THR A 22 -14.55 -3.57 0.39
N THR A 23 -15.13 -3.91 1.54
CA THR A 23 -14.35 -4.36 2.70
C THR A 23 -13.43 -5.51 2.31
N TYR A 24 -12.16 -5.39 2.67
CA TYR A 24 -11.13 -6.34 2.32
C TYR A 24 -10.32 -6.73 3.54
N VAL A 25 -10.19 -8.05 3.77
CA VAL A 25 -9.32 -8.60 4.81
C VAL A 25 -8.01 -9.00 4.14
N THR A 26 -6.93 -8.34 4.54
CA THR A 26 -5.59 -8.64 4.02
C THR A 26 -5.07 -9.98 4.55
N SER A 27 -4.04 -10.52 3.92
CA SER A 27 -3.32 -11.71 4.40
C SER A 27 -2.68 -11.54 5.78
N PHE A 28 -2.57 -10.30 6.28
CA PHE A 28 -2.10 -9.97 7.63
C PHE A 28 -3.24 -9.85 8.64
N ASN A 29 -4.45 -10.26 8.26
CA ASN A 29 -5.66 -10.19 9.07
C ASN A 29 -6.04 -8.74 9.48
N VAL A 30 -5.56 -7.74 8.72
CA VAL A 30 -5.99 -6.35 8.83
C VAL A 30 -7.22 -6.17 7.94
N THR A 31 -8.31 -5.66 8.52
CA THR A 31 -9.55 -5.35 7.80
C THR A 31 -9.53 -3.90 7.33
N LEU A 32 -9.66 -3.68 6.03
CA LEU A 32 -9.76 -2.37 5.40
C LEU A 32 -11.22 -2.14 5.06
N VAL A 33 -11.83 -1.05 5.53
CA VAL A 33 -13.24 -0.74 5.26
C VAL A 33 -13.43 0.48 4.37
N ASN A 34 -12.36 1.25 4.14
CA ASN A 34 -12.36 2.41 3.26
C ASN A 34 -10.95 2.66 2.66
N VAL A 35 -10.87 3.59 1.71
CA VAL A 35 -9.61 3.95 1.04
C VAL A 35 -8.56 4.48 2.02
N ASN A 36 -8.95 5.21 3.08
CA ASN A 36 -8.00 5.75 4.05
C ASN A 36 -7.32 4.63 4.86
N ASP A 37 -8.02 3.54 5.14
CA ASP A 37 -7.42 2.37 5.76
C ASP A 37 -6.39 1.72 4.82
N ALA A 38 -6.72 1.61 3.53
CA ALA A 38 -5.80 1.08 2.52
C ALA A 38 -4.54 1.95 2.37
N VAL A 39 -4.68 3.27 2.38
CA VAL A 39 -3.55 4.22 2.33
C VAL A 39 -2.66 4.10 3.56
N LYS A 40 -3.25 3.97 4.77
CA LYS A 40 -2.47 3.75 6.00
C LYS A 40 -1.72 2.42 5.97
N TYR A 41 -2.35 1.38 5.42
CA TYR A 41 -1.76 0.05 5.29
C TYR A 41 -0.60 0.00 4.28
N LEU A 42 -0.65 0.83 3.22
CA LEU A 42 0.33 0.83 2.12
C LEU A 42 1.78 0.93 2.61
N THR A 43 2.09 1.86 3.51
CA THR A 43 3.47 2.06 4.01
C THR A 43 4.01 0.82 4.70
N MET A 44 3.17 0.13 5.48
CA MET A 44 3.56 -1.12 6.14
C MET A 44 3.80 -2.23 5.12
N HIS A 45 2.90 -2.38 4.14
CA HIS A 45 3.02 -3.37 3.07
C HIS A 45 4.30 -3.20 2.24
N GLU A 46 4.61 -1.96 1.82
CA GLU A 46 5.83 -1.66 1.08
C GLU A 46 7.10 -1.86 1.93
N GLY A 47 7.04 -1.52 3.22
CA GLY A 47 8.13 -1.79 4.16
C GLY A 47 8.46 -3.29 4.27
N LEU A 48 7.43 -4.14 4.24
CA LEU A 48 7.61 -5.59 4.25
C LEU A 48 8.26 -6.11 2.95
N HIS A 49 7.74 -5.69 1.79
CA HIS A 49 8.33 -6.07 0.49
C HIS A 49 9.79 -5.66 0.39
N LEU A 50 10.10 -4.45 0.82
CA LEU A 50 11.48 -3.97 0.88
C LEU A 50 12.34 -4.84 1.81
N GLY A 51 11.82 -5.20 2.99
CA GLY A 51 12.51 -6.08 3.94
C GLY A 51 12.88 -7.44 3.31
N TYR A 52 11.94 -8.08 2.61
CA TYR A 52 12.22 -9.34 1.89
C TYR A 52 13.23 -9.15 0.75
N ALA A 53 13.08 -8.09 -0.05
CA ALA A 53 14.02 -7.79 -1.13
C ALA A 53 15.45 -7.57 -0.60
N MET A 54 15.60 -6.89 0.55
CA MET A 54 16.88 -6.71 1.23
C MET A 54 17.45 -8.02 1.75
N ALA A 55 16.63 -8.90 2.34
CA ALA A 55 17.06 -10.21 2.82
C ALA A 55 17.56 -11.10 1.66
N ILE A 56 16.82 -11.14 0.55
CA ILE A 56 17.22 -11.87 -0.66
C ILE A 56 18.51 -11.30 -1.24
N LYS A 57 18.62 -9.98 -1.37
CA LYS A 57 19.86 -9.32 -1.83
C LYS A 57 21.06 -9.67 -0.97
N ARG A 58 20.89 -9.75 0.35
CA ARG A 58 21.94 -10.16 1.29
C ARG A 58 22.35 -11.62 1.09
N LEU A 59 21.39 -12.51 0.79
CA LEU A 59 21.67 -13.92 0.50
C LEU A 59 22.47 -14.09 -0.79
N ILE A 60 22.13 -13.33 -1.85
CA ILE A 60 22.78 -13.41 -3.17
C ILE A 60 24.18 -12.75 -3.17
N LYS A 61 24.41 -11.75 -2.32
CA LYS A 61 25.72 -11.07 -2.21
C LYS A 61 26.75 -11.83 -1.39
N ASN A 62 26.35 -12.89 -0.68
CA ASN A 62 27.25 -13.83 -0.02
C ASN A 62 27.55 -15.00 -0.95
#